data_AF-A0A9X2D551-F1
#
_entry.id   AF-A0A9X2D551-F1
#
_cell.length_a   1.000
_cell.length_b   1.000
_cell.length_c   1.000
_cell.angle_alpha   90.00
_cell.angle_beta   90.00
_cell.angle_gamma   90.00
#
_symmetry.space_group_name_H-M   'P 1'
#
loop_
_entity.id
_entity.type
_entity.pdbx_description
1 polymer ?
#
loop_
_entity_poly.entity_id
_entity_poly.type
_entity_poly.pdbx_seq_one_letter_code
_entity_poly.pdbx_strand_id
1 'polypeptide(L)'
;MTPEEFWAHVDSLGGVADDGTVEDLVERLSTAEAEAFAERVEVLVEELLRACDVPGTHTGDTAEWLAAAVIAAGRETYEATLAAGEPLDPERWSWDEAEALLVVAPVEGEDEAFGLPATPPVTFQWLHLTSPDDVETAYDENVAEVTGALGIGPDPAFGPVPASDPAFDRALARHQDWPTAAPQLHLAVMEGFDEPTPTLWPNVEEPEHVVLVVPPPMLLEAINRVEVYDWLLTGLEGLARELAGGAPADA
;
A
#
# COMPACT_ATOMS: atom_id res chain seq x y z
N MET A 1 -0.48 27.14 9.37
CA MET A 1 -1.90 27.53 9.18
C MET A 1 -2.53 27.86 10.53
N THR A 2 -3.45 28.82 10.61
CA THR A 2 -4.23 29.08 11.84
C THR A 2 -5.40 28.09 11.98
N PRO A 3 -5.94 27.86 13.19
CA PRO A 3 -7.10 26.99 13.37
C PRO A 3 -8.33 27.43 12.57
N GLU A 4 -8.59 28.73 12.47
CA GLU A 4 -9.73 29.25 11.72
C GLU A 4 -9.59 29.04 10.20
N GLU A 5 -8.38 29.20 9.66
CA GLU A 5 -8.10 28.92 8.24
C GLU A 5 -8.27 27.43 7.94
N PHE A 6 -7.74 26.55 8.80
CA PHE A 6 -7.89 25.10 8.67
C PHE A 6 -9.36 24.68 8.58
N TRP A 7 -10.18 25.13 9.54
CA TRP A 7 -11.60 24.74 9.55
C TRP A 7 -12.37 25.33 8.36
N ALA A 8 -11.97 26.49 7.84
CA ALA A 8 -12.57 27.02 6.61
C ALA A 8 -12.25 26.16 5.37
N HIS A 9 -11.07 25.53 5.32
CA HIS A 9 -10.72 24.57 4.28
C HIS A 9 -11.52 23.28 4.43
N VAL A 10 -11.63 22.75 5.65
CA VAL A 10 -12.48 21.59 5.95
C VAL A 10 -13.95 21.85 5.58
N ASP A 11 -14.49 23.02 5.93
CA ASP A 11 -15.88 23.39 5.60
C ASP A 11 -16.14 23.35 4.08
N SER A 12 -15.10 23.58 3.27
CA SER A 12 -15.22 23.53 1.81
C SER A 12 -15.31 22.12 1.23
N LEU A 13 -14.99 21.08 2.01
CA LEU A 13 -15.18 19.68 1.66
C LEU A 13 -16.67 19.27 1.72
N GLY A 14 -17.52 20.07 2.39
CA GLY A 14 -18.96 19.82 2.45
C GLY A 14 -19.36 18.60 3.28
N GLY A 15 -18.49 18.14 4.18
CA GLY A 15 -18.75 16.99 5.06
C GLY A 15 -18.24 15.65 4.53
N VAL A 16 -17.61 15.62 3.36
CA VAL A 16 -17.09 14.43 2.69
C VAL A 16 -15.68 14.73 2.20
N ALA A 17 -14.73 13.82 2.42
CA ALA A 17 -13.36 13.99 1.95
C ALA A 17 -12.99 12.85 1.00
N ASP A 18 -13.69 12.78 -0.14
CA ASP A 18 -13.39 11.86 -1.24
C ASP A 18 -12.32 12.44 -2.19
N ASP A 19 -11.86 11.63 -3.15
CA ASP A 19 -10.85 12.04 -4.14
C ASP A 19 -11.20 13.38 -4.81
N GLY A 20 -12.46 13.59 -5.18
CA GLY A 20 -12.89 14.79 -5.91
C GLY A 20 -12.92 16.05 -5.05
N THR A 21 -13.48 15.96 -3.84
CA THR A 21 -13.56 17.09 -2.90
C THR A 21 -12.18 17.49 -2.37
N VAL A 22 -11.28 16.52 -2.21
CA VAL A 22 -9.89 16.76 -1.82
C VAL A 22 -9.08 17.32 -2.97
N GLU A 23 -9.20 16.80 -4.20
CA GLU A 23 -8.55 17.38 -5.38
C GLU A 23 -8.95 18.85 -5.56
N ASP A 24 -10.25 19.16 -5.46
CA ASP A 24 -10.77 20.53 -5.49
C ASP A 24 -10.20 21.42 -4.37
N LEU A 25 -9.91 20.86 -3.19
CA LEU A 25 -9.24 21.57 -2.10
C LEU A 25 -7.77 21.83 -2.44
N VAL A 26 -7.03 20.81 -2.87
CA VAL A 26 -5.61 20.90 -3.22
C VAL A 26 -5.38 21.93 -4.32
N GLU A 27 -6.21 21.97 -5.36
CA GLU A 27 -6.11 22.97 -6.44
C GLU A 27 -6.24 24.43 -5.94
N ARG A 28 -6.87 24.65 -4.78
CA ARG A 28 -7.06 25.98 -4.18
C ARG A 28 -5.96 26.37 -3.21
N LEU A 29 -5.18 25.41 -2.71
CA LEU A 29 -4.09 25.64 -1.76
C LEU A 29 -2.77 25.85 -2.52
N SER A 30 -1.91 26.74 -2.01
CA SER A 30 -0.49 26.68 -2.37
C SER A 30 0.17 25.47 -1.71
N THR A 31 1.32 25.01 -2.23
CA THR A 31 2.08 23.88 -1.66
C THR A 31 2.30 24.01 -0.15
N ALA A 32 2.77 25.18 0.30
CA ALA A 32 3.01 25.43 1.73
C ALA A 32 1.71 25.46 2.57
N GLU A 33 0.56 25.79 1.97
CA GLU A 33 -0.74 25.71 2.64
C GLU A 33 -1.26 24.27 2.68
N ALA A 34 -1.03 23.48 1.64
CA ALA A 34 -1.35 22.05 1.60
C ALA A 34 -0.55 21.27 2.65
N GLU A 35 0.77 21.49 2.74
CA GLU A 35 1.63 20.92 3.79
C GLU A 35 1.14 21.29 5.19
N ALA A 36 0.90 22.58 5.43
CA ALA A 36 0.41 23.05 6.72
C ALA A 36 -1.02 22.57 7.05
N PHE A 37 -1.80 22.21 6.03
CA PHE A 37 -3.11 21.58 6.19
C PHE A 37 -2.95 20.10 6.57
N ALA A 38 -2.12 19.34 5.86
CA ALA A 38 -1.86 17.92 6.14
C ALA A 38 -1.27 17.70 7.53
N GLU A 39 -0.24 18.47 7.92
CA GLU A 39 0.31 18.45 9.29
C GLU A 39 -0.79 18.69 10.34
N ARG A 40 -1.76 19.54 10.02
CA ARG A 40 -2.84 19.85 10.95
C ARG A 40 -3.88 18.72 11.02
N VAL A 41 -4.20 18.07 9.90
CA VAL A 41 -5.05 16.88 9.87
C VAL A 41 -4.43 15.78 10.75
N GLU A 42 -3.14 15.48 10.55
CA GLU A 42 -2.41 14.45 11.32
C GLU A 42 -2.52 14.68 12.84
N VAL A 43 -2.26 15.92 13.29
CA VAL A 43 -2.38 16.27 14.72
C VAL A 43 -3.80 16.02 15.26
N LEU A 44 -4.83 16.30 14.48
CA LEU A 44 -6.22 16.10 14.92
C LEU A 44 -6.63 14.62 14.88
N VAL A 45 -6.13 13.86 13.91
CA VAL A 45 -6.29 12.39 13.85
C VAL A 45 -5.67 11.75 15.07
N GLU A 46 -4.41 12.06 15.39
CA GLU A 46 -3.76 11.54 16.58
C GLU A 46 -4.48 11.93 17.88
N GLU A 47 -5.04 13.14 17.95
CA GLU A 47 -5.81 13.60 19.11
C GLU A 47 -7.09 12.77 19.30
N LEU A 48 -7.83 12.49 18.21
CA LEU A 48 -9.00 11.62 18.24
C LEU A 48 -8.64 10.19 18.62
N LEU A 49 -7.63 9.59 17.98
CA LEU A 49 -7.25 8.19 18.23
C LEU A 49 -6.66 7.97 19.63
N ARG A 50 -6.15 9.03 20.27
CA ARG A 50 -5.72 8.98 21.68
C ARG A 50 -6.90 9.06 22.66
N ALA A 51 -8.01 9.67 22.25
CA ALA A 51 -9.16 9.97 23.12
C ALA A 51 -10.36 9.03 22.93
N CYS A 52 -10.51 8.44 21.74
CA CYS A 52 -11.63 7.59 21.35
C CYS A 52 -11.15 6.15 21.10
N ASP A 53 -11.96 5.18 21.51
CA ASP A 53 -11.75 3.79 21.13
C ASP A 53 -12.09 3.57 19.65
N VAL A 54 -11.35 2.70 18.99
CA VAL A 54 -11.63 2.28 17.60
C VAL A 54 -12.21 0.86 17.63
N PRO A 55 -13.34 0.60 16.95
CA PRO A 55 -13.88 -0.75 16.86
C PRO A 55 -12.82 -1.72 16.30
N GLY A 56 -12.69 -2.90 16.91
CA GLY A 56 -11.68 -3.89 16.51
C GLY A 56 -11.77 -4.39 15.05
N THR A 57 -12.87 -4.09 14.36
CA THR A 57 -13.06 -4.37 12.92
C THR A 57 -12.46 -3.31 12.00
N HIS A 58 -11.98 -2.18 12.54
CA HIS A 58 -11.46 -1.02 11.80
C HIS A 58 -10.19 -0.47 12.46
N THR A 59 -9.22 -1.34 12.76
CA THR A 59 -7.91 -0.98 13.34
C THR A 59 -6.86 -0.71 12.26
N GLY A 60 -5.71 -0.11 12.64
CA GLY A 60 -4.65 0.24 11.68
C GLY A 60 -5.07 1.42 10.81
N ASP A 61 -4.79 1.38 9.52
CA ASP A 61 -5.02 2.50 8.58
C ASP A 61 -6.50 2.91 8.53
N THR A 62 -7.42 1.95 8.67
CA THR A 62 -8.87 2.22 8.74
C THR A 62 -9.28 3.07 9.95
N ALA A 63 -8.48 3.09 11.02
CA ALA A 63 -8.70 3.95 12.18
C ALA A 63 -8.44 5.42 11.84
N GLU A 64 -7.37 5.67 11.06
CA GLU A 64 -7.00 7.01 10.61
C GLU A 64 -8.03 7.55 9.62
N TRP A 65 -8.58 6.70 8.75
CA TRP A 65 -9.64 7.07 7.82
C TRP A 65 -10.94 7.43 8.55
N LEU A 66 -11.29 6.68 9.60
CA LEU A 66 -12.42 7.02 10.48
C LEU A 66 -12.23 8.38 11.15
N ALA A 67 -11.03 8.65 11.68
CA ALA A 67 -10.72 9.94 12.30
C ALA A 67 -10.72 11.09 11.27
N ALA A 68 -10.19 10.86 10.05
CA ALA A 68 -10.23 11.80 8.95
C ALA A 68 -11.66 12.13 8.52
N ALA A 69 -12.56 11.13 8.48
CA ALA A 69 -13.97 11.34 8.18
C ALA A 69 -14.68 12.20 9.25
N VAL A 70 -14.31 12.05 10.53
CA VAL A 70 -14.82 12.91 11.62
C VAL A 70 -14.35 14.36 11.44
N ILE A 71 -13.10 14.57 11.01
CA ILE A 71 -12.56 15.90 10.70
C ILE A 71 -13.29 16.49 9.48
N ALA A 72 -13.45 15.71 8.41
CA ALA A 72 -14.18 16.12 7.20
C ALA A 72 -15.62 16.54 7.48
N ALA A 73 -16.28 15.89 8.46
CA ALA A 73 -17.61 16.24 8.95
C ALA A 73 -17.68 17.59 9.70
N GLY A 74 -16.54 18.27 9.89
CA GLY A 74 -16.45 19.66 10.34
C GLY A 74 -16.16 19.84 11.82
N ARG A 75 -15.85 21.08 12.18
CA ARG A 75 -15.36 21.48 13.51
C ARG A 75 -16.28 21.06 14.66
N GLU A 76 -17.57 21.32 14.53
CA GLU A 76 -18.55 21.00 15.58
C GLU A 76 -18.62 19.48 15.82
N THR A 77 -18.53 18.69 14.76
CA THR A 77 -18.52 17.23 14.83
C THR A 77 -17.24 16.74 15.51
N TYR A 78 -16.09 17.24 15.07
CA TYR A 78 -14.79 16.93 15.68
C TYR A 78 -14.78 17.21 17.20
N GLU A 79 -15.12 18.44 17.59
CA GLU A 79 -15.09 18.86 18.99
C GLU A 79 -16.10 18.06 19.84
N ALA A 80 -17.28 17.75 19.30
CA ALA A 80 -18.28 16.94 20.00
C ALA A 80 -17.84 15.48 20.18
N THR A 81 -17.26 14.87 19.16
CA THR A 81 -16.73 13.49 19.21
C THR A 81 -15.60 13.40 20.22
N LEU A 82 -14.64 14.32 20.14
CA LEU A 82 -13.51 14.38 21.07
C LEU A 82 -13.96 14.58 22.53
N ALA A 83 -14.97 15.42 22.76
CA ALA A 83 -15.51 15.66 24.10
C ALA A 83 -16.31 14.47 24.66
N ALA A 84 -16.94 13.67 23.79
CA ALA A 84 -17.67 12.49 24.21
C ALA A 84 -16.71 11.36 24.63
N GLY A 85 -15.59 11.20 23.91
CA GLY A 85 -14.62 10.12 24.13
C GLY A 85 -15.23 8.73 23.95
N GLU A 86 -16.36 8.64 23.26
CA GLU A 86 -17.02 7.37 22.93
C GLU A 86 -16.31 6.72 21.73
N PRO A 87 -16.49 5.40 21.53
CA PRO A 87 -15.94 4.72 20.36
C PRO A 87 -16.38 5.38 19.05
N LEU A 88 -15.48 5.47 18.08
CA LEU A 88 -15.82 5.95 16.74
C LEU A 88 -16.82 4.99 16.08
N ASP A 89 -17.90 5.52 15.49
CA ASP A 89 -18.97 4.77 14.84
C ASP A 89 -18.75 4.71 13.32
N PRO A 90 -18.31 3.55 12.77
CA PRO A 90 -18.05 3.42 11.33
C PRO A 90 -19.31 3.51 10.47
N GLU A 91 -20.51 3.30 11.03
CA GLU A 91 -21.76 3.39 10.26
C GLU A 91 -22.23 4.85 10.10
N ARG A 92 -21.65 5.78 10.86
CA ARG A 92 -22.08 7.18 10.91
C ARG A 92 -21.43 8.05 9.83
N TRP A 93 -20.25 7.67 9.34
CA TRP A 93 -19.42 8.48 8.45
C TRP A 93 -19.00 7.71 7.22
N SER A 94 -18.85 8.40 6.09
CA SER A 94 -18.27 7.84 4.86
C SER A 94 -16.76 7.86 4.97
N TRP A 95 -16.19 6.87 5.66
CA TRP A 95 -14.77 6.79 5.96
C TRP A 95 -13.95 6.07 4.89
N ASP A 96 -14.56 5.23 4.06
CA ASP A 96 -13.87 4.46 3.01
C ASP A 96 -13.07 5.36 2.04
N GLU A 97 -13.54 6.58 1.81
CA GLU A 97 -12.92 7.53 0.87
C GLU A 97 -12.09 8.61 1.60
N ALA A 98 -12.15 8.67 2.94
CA ALA A 98 -11.52 9.71 3.74
C ALA A 98 -9.99 9.61 3.80
N GLU A 99 -9.41 8.53 3.27
CA GLU A 99 -7.97 8.39 3.01
C GLU A 99 -7.44 9.59 2.22
N ALA A 100 -8.21 10.09 1.24
CA ALA A 100 -7.80 11.22 0.40
C ALA A 100 -7.39 12.45 1.24
N LEU A 101 -8.03 12.67 2.39
CA LEU A 101 -7.71 13.79 3.29
C LEU A 101 -6.34 13.66 3.96
N LEU A 102 -5.83 12.44 4.11
CA LEU A 102 -4.52 12.16 4.71
C LEU A 102 -3.38 12.36 3.71
N VAL A 103 -3.69 12.37 2.41
CA VAL A 103 -2.71 12.50 1.30
C VAL A 103 -2.72 13.92 0.69
N VAL A 104 -3.34 14.90 1.36
CA VAL A 104 -3.54 16.28 0.84
C VAL A 104 -2.23 17.02 0.53
N ALA A 105 -1.14 16.68 1.22
CA ALA A 105 0.17 17.21 0.91
C ALA A 105 1.03 16.13 0.25
N PRO A 106 1.57 16.36 -0.96
CA PRO A 106 2.73 15.61 -1.39
C PRO A 106 3.84 15.91 -0.40
N VAL A 107 4.34 14.91 0.30
CA VAL A 107 5.51 15.07 1.16
C VAL A 107 6.65 15.62 0.28
N GLU A 108 7.19 16.80 0.58
CA GLU A 108 8.41 17.30 -0.08
C GLU A 108 9.54 16.29 0.19
N GLY A 109 9.75 15.39 -0.76
CA GLY A 109 10.62 14.22 -0.64
C GLY A 109 10.02 12.90 -1.15
N GLU A 110 8.70 12.80 -1.29
CA GLU A 110 8.01 11.66 -1.93
C GLU A 110 7.60 11.97 -3.37
N ASP A 111 7.40 13.26 -3.69
CA ASP A 111 7.04 13.75 -5.03
C ASP A 111 8.14 14.59 -5.70
N GLU A 112 9.39 14.42 -5.25
CA GLU A 112 10.40 14.30 -6.28
C GLU A 112 9.99 13.03 -7.07
N ALA A 113 9.38 13.25 -8.22
CA ALA A 113 9.83 12.59 -9.42
C ALA A 113 11.35 12.86 -9.54
N PHE A 114 12.13 12.23 -8.65
CA PHE A 114 13.32 11.52 -9.02
C PHE A 114 13.00 10.92 -10.38
N GLY A 115 13.98 10.82 -11.26
CA GLY A 115 13.92 9.68 -12.15
C GLY A 115 13.90 8.44 -11.27
N LEU A 116 12.77 8.11 -10.65
CA LEU A 116 12.47 6.82 -10.09
C LEU A 116 12.83 5.94 -11.27
N PRO A 117 13.79 5.01 -11.11
CA PRO A 117 13.95 3.98 -12.11
C PRO A 117 12.53 3.48 -12.37
N ALA A 118 12.11 3.47 -13.64
CA ALA A 118 10.78 3.05 -14.05
C ALA A 118 10.33 1.91 -13.14
N THR A 119 9.13 2.02 -12.56
CA THR A 119 8.57 1.04 -11.60
C THR A 119 9.12 -0.33 -11.96
N PRO A 120 9.89 -0.97 -11.06
CA PRO A 120 10.67 -2.14 -11.43
C PRO A 120 9.73 -3.12 -12.12
N PRO A 121 10.18 -3.77 -13.21
CA PRO A 121 9.29 -4.59 -14.02
C PRO A 121 8.68 -5.77 -13.25
N VAL A 122 9.22 -6.07 -12.07
CA VAL A 122 8.68 -7.04 -11.11
C VAL A 122 8.81 -6.46 -9.70
N THR A 123 7.70 -6.46 -8.96
CA THR A 123 7.67 -6.13 -7.53
C THR A 123 8.05 -7.36 -6.71
N PHE A 124 9.04 -7.23 -5.82
CA PHE A 124 9.45 -8.29 -4.90
C PHE A 124 8.77 -8.15 -3.54
N GLN A 125 8.21 -9.25 -3.03
CA GLN A 125 7.47 -9.29 -1.77
C GLN A 125 7.92 -10.48 -0.91
N TRP A 126 8.16 -10.23 0.38
CA TRP A 126 8.54 -11.27 1.36
C TRP A 126 7.48 -11.40 2.45
N LEU A 127 6.57 -12.35 2.26
CA LEU A 127 5.40 -12.60 3.10
C LEU A 127 5.60 -13.84 3.97
N HIS A 128 6.78 -13.96 4.56
CA HIS A 128 7.17 -15.06 5.42
C HIS A 128 7.94 -14.54 6.66
N LEU A 129 7.66 -15.12 7.83
CA LEU A 129 8.21 -14.67 9.11
C LEU A 129 9.73 -14.84 9.23
N THR A 130 10.32 -15.71 8.44
CA THR A 130 11.77 -15.90 8.40
C THR A 130 12.30 -15.40 7.07
N SER A 131 13.27 -14.50 7.10
CA SER A 131 14.04 -14.05 5.93
C SER A 131 15.54 -14.30 6.14
N PRO A 132 16.34 -14.38 5.06
CA PRO A 132 17.78 -14.28 5.17
C PRO A 132 18.21 -12.91 5.73
N ASP A 133 19.36 -12.86 6.43
CA ASP A 133 19.86 -11.66 7.11
C ASP A 133 20.02 -10.43 6.21
N ASP A 134 20.21 -10.64 4.90
CA ASP A 134 20.41 -9.59 3.90
C ASP A 134 19.13 -9.24 3.12
N VAL A 135 17.97 -9.77 3.55
CA VAL A 135 16.65 -9.44 3.01
C VAL A 135 15.94 -8.50 3.98
N GLU A 136 15.66 -7.29 3.51
CA GLU A 136 14.87 -6.30 4.23
C GLU A 136 13.41 -6.44 3.79
N THR A 137 12.49 -6.51 4.74
CA THR A 137 11.05 -6.64 4.45
C THR A 137 10.27 -5.62 5.24
N ALA A 138 9.24 -5.05 4.61
CA ALA A 138 8.25 -4.22 5.29
C ALA A 138 7.29 -5.05 6.19
N TYR A 139 7.43 -6.38 6.17
CA TYR A 139 6.65 -7.31 7.00
C TYR A 139 7.25 -7.43 8.41
N ASP A 140 6.62 -6.77 9.41
CA ASP A 140 7.07 -6.74 10.82
C ASP A 140 6.29 -7.75 11.71
N GLU A 141 7.02 -8.53 12.49
CA GLU A 141 6.51 -9.47 13.51
C GLU A 141 5.64 -8.80 14.59
N ASN A 142 5.90 -7.52 14.90
CA ASN A 142 5.16 -6.78 15.93
C ASN A 142 3.73 -6.42 15.49
N VAL A 143 3.47 -6.31 14.18
CA VAL A 143 2.12 -6.01 13.66
C VAL A 143 1.22 -7.25 13.77
N ALA A 144 1.77 -8.45 13.58
CA ALA A 144 1.04 -9.71 13.70
C ALA A 144 0.67 -10.05 15.16
N GLU A 145 1.54 -9.74 16.13
CA GLU A 145 1.26 -9.94 17.56
C GLU A 145 0.26 -8.91 18.13
N VAL A 146 0.29 -7.67 17.66
CA VAL A 146 -0.55 -6.57 18.20
C VAL A 146 -1.97 -6.60 17.65
N THR A 147 -2.17 -6.99 16.39
CA THR A 147 -3.49 -6.93 15.73
C THR A 147 -4.34 -8.19 15.88
N GLY A 148 -3.75 -9.31 16.30
CA GLY A 148 -4.47 -10.59 16.44
C GLY A 148 -5.04 -11.16 15.13
N ALA A 149 -4.71 -10.54 14.00
CA ALA A 149 -5.00 -11.08 12.68
C ALA A 149 -4.09 -12.29 12.45
N LEU A 150 -4.70 -13.46 12.18
CA LEU A 150 -3.95 -14.58 11.62
C LEU A 150 -3.24 -14.07 10.37
N GLY A 151 -1.90 -14.11 10.38
CA GLY A 151 -1.04 -13.56 9.35
C GLY A 151 -1.40 -14.04 7.95
N ILE A 152 -2.19 -13.22 7.26
CA ILE A 152 -2.22 -13.17 5.82
C ILE A 152 -1.44 -11.88 5.54
N GLY A 153 -0.18 -12.02 5.11
CA GLY A 153 0.52 -10.89 4.50
C GLY A 153 -0.37 -10.29 3.41
N PRO A 154 -0.28 -9.00 3.11
CA PRO A 154 -1.29 -8.33 2.31
C PRO A 154 -1.52 -9.10 1.01
N ASP A 155 -2.79 -9.34 0.75
CA ASP A 155 -3.22 -9.78 -0.57
C ASP A 155 -2.74 -8.71 -1.55
N PRO A 156 -2.13 -9.07 -2.68
CA PRO A 156 -1.85 -8.09 -3.73
C PRO A 156 -3.12 -7.34 -4.21
N ALA A 157 -4.33 -7.83 -3.87
CA ALA A 157 -5.59 -7.10 -4.02
C ALA A 157 -5.78 -5.92 -3.04
N PHE A 158 -5.03 -5.88 -1.93
CA PHE A 158 -5.08 -4.84 -0.88
C PHE A 158 -3.77 -4.04 -0.76
N GLY A 159 -2.77 -4.32 -1.58
CA GLY A 159 -1.54 -3.51 -1.71
C GLY A 159 -0.25 -4.34 -1.68
N PRO A 160 0.87 -3.81 -2.24
CA PRO A 160 2.16 -4.50 -2.21
C PRO A 160 2.80 -4.45 -0.82
N VAL A 161 3.41 -5.55 -0.35
CA VAL A 161 4.42 -5.50 0.72
C VAL A 161 5.80 -5.62 0.11
N PRO A 162 6.48 -4.48 -0.13
CA PRO A 162 7.78 -4.51 -0.77
C PRO A 162 8.81 -5.14 0.16
N ALA A 163 9.69 -5.92 -0.45
CA ALA A 163 10.93 -6.40 0.16
C ALA A 163 12.11 -6.04 -0.73
N SER A 164 13.29 -6.01 -0.14
CA SER A 164 14.57 -5.77 -0.81
C SER A 164 15.49 -6.96 -0.56
N ASP A 165 16.03 -7.54 -1.63
CA ASP A 165 17.08 -8.56 -1.57
C ASP A 165 18.16 -8.23 -2.62
N PRO A 166 19.41 -7.95 -2.22
CA PRO A 166 20.50 -7.69 -3.16
C PRO A 166 20.76 -8.83 -4.17
N ALA A 167 20.34 -10.06 -3.87
CA ALA A 167 20.37 -11.15 -4.82
C ALA A 167 19.26 -11.06 -5.87
N PHE A 168 18.07 -10.59 -5.49
CA PHE A 168 16.97 -10.32 -6.41
C PHE A 168 17.34 -9.20 -7.38
N ASP A 169 17.86 -8.06 -6.88
CA ASP A 169 18.25 -6.93 -7.72
C ASP A 169 19.28 -7.32 -8.80
N ARG A 170 20.24 -8.17 -8.42
CA ARG A 170 21.26 -8.70 -9.33
C ARG A 170 20.69 -9.63 -10.39
N ALA A 171 19.66 -10.40 -10.05
CA ALA A 171 18.96 -11.24 -11.02
C ALA A 171 18.11 -10.35 -11.94
N LEU A 172 17.30 -9.45 -11.38
CA LEU A 172 16.44 -8.53 -12.13
C LEU A 172 17.21 -7.68 -13.13
N ALA A 173 18.41 -7.20 -12.78
CA ALA A 173 19.26 -6.43 -13.69
C ALA A 173 19.67 -7.19 -14.98
N ARG A 174 19.55 -8.52 -14.99
CA ARG A 174 19.79 -9.38 -16.18
C ARG A 174 18.57 -9.49 -17.09
N HIS A 175 17.38 -9.14 -16.59
CA HIS A 175 16.11 -9.16 -17.31
C HIS A 175 15.67 -7.72 -17.62
N GLN A 176 15.99 -7.23 -18.81
CA GLN A 176 15.71 -5.83 -19.21
C GLN A 176 14.57 -5.69 -20.22
N ASP A 177 14.14 -6.80 -20.85
CA ASP A 177 13.22 -6.79 -22.00
C ASP A 177 11.82 -7.29 -21.63
N TRP A 178 11.17 -6.59 -20.69
CA TRP A 178 9.81 -6.92 -20.23
C TRP A 178 8.74 -6.38 -21.19
N PRO A 179 7.66 -7.14 -21.42
CA PRO A 179 6.54 -6.68 -22.24
C PRO A 179 5.82 -5.48 -21.59
N THR A 180 5.71 -4.36 -22.32
CA THR A 180 5.11 -3.11 -21.84
C THR A 180 3.59 -3.15 -21.68
N ALA A 181 2.90 -4.13 -22.27
CA ALA A 181 1.46 -4.31 -22.17
C ALA A 181 1.07 -5.45 -21.21
N ALA A 182 2.01 -5.96 -20.41
CA ALA A 182 1.74 -7.03 -19.48
C ALA A 182 1.03 -6.54 -18.20
N PRO A 183 0.31 -7.44 -17.51
CA PRO A 183 -0.19 -7.19 -16.16
C PRO A 183 0.95 -6.83 -15.20
N GLN A 184 0.62 -6.24 -14.06
CA GLN A 184 1.61 -5.98 -13.02
C GLN A 184 2.18 -7.30 -12.49
N LEU A 185 3.51 -7.40 -12.46
CA LEU A 185 4.20 -8.65 -12.11
C LEU A 185 4.73 -8.59 -10.69
N HIS A 186 4.51 -9.66 -9.94
CA HIS A 186 4.91 -9.79 -8.54
C HIS A 186 5.62 -11.12 -8.32
N LEU A 187 6.65 -11.12 -7.49
CA LEU A 187 7.28 -12.32 -6.93
C LEU A 187 7.08 -12.29 -5.43
N ALA A 188 6.26 -13.21 -4.91
CA ALA A 188 5.86 -13.21 -3.50
C ALA A 188 6.35 -14.49 -2.81
N VAL A 189 7.08 -14.34 -1.71
CA VAL A 189 7.59 -15.47 -0.91
C VAL A 189 6.61 -15.77 0.23
N MET A 190 5.87 -16.87 0.16
CA MET A 190 4.85 -17.23 1.17
C MET A 190 4.64 -18.74 1.31
N GLU A 191 4.21 -19.19 2.49
CA GLU A 191 3.88 -20.60 2.75
C GLU A 191 2.60 -21.06 2.02
N GLY A 192 2.39 -22.38 1.98
CA GLY A 192 1.16 -23.00 1.45
C GLY A 192 1.31 -23.57 0.04
N PHE A 193 2.49 -23.45 -0.56
CA PHE A 193 2.80 -23.97 -1.89
C PHE A 193 4.04 -24.88 -1.82
N ASP A 194 4.02 -25.98 -2.57
CA ASP A 194 5.15 -26.91 -2.67
C ASP A 194 6.10 -26.55 -3.82
N GLU A 195 5.61 -25.79 -4.79
CA GLU A 195 6.36 -25.33 -5.97
C GLU A 195 5.93 -23.92 -6.40
N PRO A 196 6.78 -23.19 -7.15
CA PRO A 196 6.46 -21.86 -7.65
C PRO A 196 5.19 -21.88 -8.49
N THR A 197 4.19 -21.10 -8.08
CA THR A 197 2.85 -21.17 -8.65
C THR A 197 2.38 -19.78 -9.06
N PRO A 198 2.02 -19.54 -10.33
CA PRO A 198 1.44 -18.27 -10.74
C PRO A 198 -0.03 -18.19 -10.29
N THR A 199 -0.41 -17.07 -9.70
CA THR A 199 -1.79 -16.70 -9.43
C THR A 199 -2.16 -15.46 -10.25
N LEU A 200 -3.39 -15.45 -10.76
CA LEU A 200 -3.91 -14.43 -11.67
C LEU A 200 -5.09 -13.72 -11.01
N TRP A 201 -5.05 -12.38 -11.00
CA TRP A 201 -6.06 -11.54 -10.34
C TRP A 201 -6.49 -10.36 -11.22
N PRO A 202 -7.75 -9.89 -11.15
CA PRO A 202 -8.87 -10.46 -10.37
C PRO A 202 -9.48 -11.71 -11.00
N ASN A 203 -9.19 -11.95 -12.27
CA ASN A 203 -9.66 -13.13 -12.99
C ASN A 203 -8.60 -13.64 -13.98
N VAL A 204 -8.80 -14.85 -14.45
CA VAL A 204 -7.84 -15.58 -15.32
C VAL A 204 -7.88 -15.15 -16.79
N GLU A 205 -8.94 -14.49 -17.25
CA GLU A 205 -9.12 -14.11 -18.66
C GLU A 205 -8.50 -12.73 -18.95
N GLU A 206 -8.62 -11.81 -18.01
CA GLU A 206 -8.09 -10.45 -18.07
C GLU A 206 -7.39 -10.12 -16.73
N PRO A 207 -6.21 -10.71 -16.48
CA PRO A 207 -5.48 -10.44 -15.25
C PRO A 207 -4.89 -9.03 -15.27
N GLU A 208 -5.12 -8.29 -14.19
CA GLU A 208 -4.45 -7.02 -13.90
C GLU A 208 -3.14 -7.26 -13.14
N HIS A 209 -3.09 -8.33 -12.35
CA HIS A 209 -1.92 -8.74 -11.57
C HIS A 209 -1.58 -10.21 -11.82
N VAL A 210 -0.28 -10.48 -11.91
CA VAL A 210 0.29 -11.83 -11.96
C VAL A 210 1.26 -11.96 -10.80
N VAL A 211 1.00 -12.91 -9.92
CA VAL A 211 1.82 -13.13 -8.73
C VAL A 211 2.44 -14.51 -8.83
N LEU A 212 3.76 -14.57 -8.96
CA LEU A 212 4.48 -15.82 -8.83
C LEU A 212 4.74 -16.07 -7.35
N VAL A 213 3.96 -16.97 -6.77
CA VAL A 213 4.13 -17.39 -5.39
C VAL A 213 5.29 -18.38 -5.29
N VAL A 214 6.26 -18.09 -4.43
CA VAL A 214 7.49 -18.86 -4.26
C VAL A 214 7.53 -19.45 -2.84
N PRO A 215 7.68 -20.78 -2.69
CA PRO A 215 7.83 -21.39 -1.38
C PRO A 215 9.11 -20.90 -0.66
N PRO A 216 9.03 -20.49 0.62
CA PRO A 216 10.18 -19.99 1.38
C PRO A 216 11.42 -20.90 1.36
N PRO A 217 11.29 -22.25 1.45
CA PRO A 217 12.46 -23.13 1.41
C PRO A 217 13.34 -22.95 0.16
N MET A 218 12.75 -22.59 -0.98
CA MET A 218 13.52 -22.39 -2.22
C MET A 218 14.53 -21.25 -2.13
N LEU A 219 14.27 -20.23 -1.31
CA LEU A 219 15.14 -19.07 -1.14
C LEU A 219 15.92 -19.14 0.18
N LEU A 220 15.32 -19.66 1.25
CA LEU A 220 15.97 -19.86 2.54
C LEU A 220 17.09 -20.91 2.50
N GLU A 221 16.91 -21.98 1.71
CA GLU A 221 17.89 -23.06 1.61
C GLU A 221 18.80 -22.93 0.38
N ALA A 222 18.61 -21.88 -0.42
CA ALA A 222 19.39 -21.66 -1.63
C ALA A 222 20.86 -21.38 -1.30
N ILE A 223 21.75 -22.17 -1.92
CA ILE A 223 23.19 -21.88 -1.93
C ILE A 223 23.46 -20.59 -2.71
N ASN A 224 22.67 -20.32 -3.75
CA ASN A 224 22.79 -19.13 -4.59
C ASN A 224 21.41 -18.57 -4.96
N ARG A 225 20.89 -17.65 -4.14
CA ARG A 225 19.58 -17.01 -4.39
C ARG A 225 19.51 -16.29 -5.74
N VAL A 226 20.62 -15.75 -6.23
CA VAL A 226 20.65 -15.06 -7.54
C VAL A 226 20.24 -16.01 -8.67
N GLU A 227 20.72 -17.26 -8.67
CA GLU A 227 20.35 -18.25 -9.69
C GLU A 227 18.90 -18.71 -9.56
N VAL A 228 18.38 -18.80 -8.32
CA VAL A 228 16.97 -19.13 -8.08
C VAL A 228 16.07 -18.01 -8.60
N TYR A 229 16.39 -16.75 -8.30
CA TYR A 229 15.66 -15.60 -8.83
C TYR A 229 15.73 -15.50 -10.36
N ASP A 230 16.89 -15.73 -10.96
CA ASP A 230 17.09 -15.72 -12.42
C ASP A 230 16.16 -16.73 -13.11
N TRP A 231 16.06 -17.94 -12.54
CA TRP A 231 15.14 -18.96 -13.04
C TRP A 231 13.66 -18.59 -12.84
N LEU A 232 13.29 -18.02 -11.69
CA LEU A 232 11.92 -17.54 -11.42
C LEU A 232 11.51 -16.40 -12.35
N LEU A 233 12.39 -15.41 -12.54
CA LEU A 233 12.18 -14.26 -13.41
C LEU A 233 12.05 -14.68 -14.87
N THR A 234 12.85 -15.66 -15.33
CA THR A 234 12.71 -16.25 -16.67
C THR A 234 11.30 -16.83 -16.87
N GLY A 235 10.78 -17.56 -15.89
CA GLY A 235 9.42 -18.12 -15.94
C GLY A 235 8.35 -17.01 -15.97
N LEU A 236 8.50 -15.99 -15.13
CA LEU A 236 7.58 -14.86 -15.06
C LEU A 236 7.57 -14.02 -16.34
N GLU A 237 8.75 -13.81 -16.94
CA GLU A 237 8.91 -13.12 -18.22
C GLU A 237 8.23 -13.89 -19.37
N GLY A 238 8.32 -15.22 -19.36
CA GLY A 238 7.59 -16.10 -20.30
C GLY A 238 6.08 -15.95 -20.17
N LEU A 239 5.57 -16.01 -18.94
CA LEU A 239 4.14 -15.84 -18.65
C LEU A 239 3.64 -14.45 -19.05
N ALA A 240 4.40 -13.40 -18.73
CA ALA A 240 4.06 -12.03 -19.10
C ALA A 240 3.94 -11.84 -20.62
N ARG A 241 4.81 -12.50 -21.40
CA ARG A 241 4.73 -12.48 -22.88
C ARG A 241 3.50 -13.21 -23.40
N GLU A 242 3.16 -14.36 -22.83
CA GLU A 242 1.97 -15.14 -23.20
C GLU A 242 0.70 -14.31 -22.97
N LEU A 243 0.59 -13.69 -21.79
CA LEU A 243 -0.55 -12.84 -21.42
C LEU A 243 -0.65 -11.57 -22.28
N ALA A 244 0.48 -11.00 -22.69
CA ALA A 244 0.50 -9.85 -23.61
C ALA A 244 0.15 -10.22 -25.07
N GLY A 245 -0.22 -11.47 -25.35
CA GLY A 245 -0.57 -11.95 -26.69
C GLY A 245 0.64 -12.29 -27.57
N GLY A 246 1.84 -12.41 -26.98
CA GLY A 246 3.04 -12.92 -27.63
C GLY A 246 3.02 -14.44 -27.69
N ALA A 247 3.36 -15.02 -28.85
CA ALA A 247 3.56 -16.46 -28.97
C ALA A 247 4.64 -16.93 -27.97
N PRO A 248 4.50 -18.12 -27.36
CA PRO A 248 5.48 -18.62 -26.39
C PRO A 248 6.86 -18.73 -27.05
N ALA A 249 7.90 -18.37 -26.29
CA ALA A 249 9.27 -18.60 -26.72
C ALA A 249 9.52 -20.12 -26.79
N ASP A 250 9.84 -20.62 -27.98
CA ASP A 250 10.23 -22.01 -28.19
C ASP A 250 11.43 -22.35 -27.28
N ALA A 251 11.27 -23.43 -26.51
CA ALA A 251 12.27 -24.01 -25.59
C ALA A 251 13.46 -24.66 -26.31
#